data_AF-A0A850EXW2-F1
#
_entry.id   AF-A0A850EXW2-F1
#
_cell.length_a   1.000
_cell.length_b   1.000
_cell.length_c   1.000
_cell.angle_alpha   90.00
_cell.angle_beta   90.00
_cell.angle_gamma   90.00
#
_symmetry.space_group_name_H-M   'P 1'
#
loop_
_entity.id
_entity.type
_entity.pdbx_description
1 polymer ?
#
loop_
_entity_poly.entity_id
_entity_poly.type
_entity_poly.pdbx_seq_one_letter_code
_entity_poly.pdbx_strand_id
1 'polypeptide(L)'
;MAMVYKQNELFPTADEDELERTKFLLGKYKSMMLLIADYEENTADLQQVGIDGEVARRIDQDALQADKTANAVILMEKQRWVYEQYRLYTSTILRAVGLIQDEDAKGAVQHRFIEGHMFKETVLFFRHGMSDSTIRRKIAEGTESVANTLKLMGFFERDNAEF
;
A
#
# COMPACT_ATOMS: atom_id res chain seq x y z
N MET A 1 -4.04 18.12 30.16
CA MET A 1 -2.99 17.55 29.30
C MET A 1 -2.86 18.45 28.10
N ALA A 2 -1.72 19.10 27.92
CA ALA A 2 -1.53 20.04 26.81
C ALA A 2 -1.36 19.25 25.51
N MET A 3 -2.30 19.38 24.58
CA MET A 3 -2.06 19.05 23.18
C MET A 3 -0.94 19.96 22.69
N VAL A 4 0.24 19.38 22.48
CA VAL A 4 1.35 20.06 21.81
C VAL A 4 0.98 20.14 20.33
N TYR A 5 0.31 21.22 19.95
CA TYR A 5 0.21 21.61 18.56
C TYR A 5 1.63 21.98 18.09
N LYS A 6 2.35 21.02 17.49
CA LYS A 6 3.56 21.30 16.70
C LYS A 6 3.11 22.10 15.47
N GLN A 7 3.03 23.41 15.60
CA GLN A 7 2.69 24.32 14.51
C GLN A 7 3.97 24.97 13.94
N ASN A 8 4.04 25.05 12.60
CA ASN A 8 4.87 25.93 11.76
C ASN A 8 6.30 25.50 11.37
N GLU A 9 6.45 24.33 10.72
CA GLU A 9 7.52 24.18 9.72
C GLU A 9 6.90 24.20 8.33
N LEU A 10 7.53 24.92 7.39
CA LEU A 10 7.08 25.02 5.99
C LEU A 10 7.00 23.63 5.31
N PHE A 11 7.77 22.67 5.83
CA PHE A 11 7.80 21.29 5.40
C PHE A 11 7.69 20.37 6.63
N PRO A 12 6.48 19.92 7.00
CA PRO A 12 6.30 19.03 8.15
C PRO A 12 7.04 17.70 7.95
N THR A 13 7.74 17.24 8.98
CA THR A 13 8.37 15.92 9.02
C THR A 13 7.45 14.87 9.65
N ALA A 14 7.63 13.61 9.25
CA ALA A 14 6.91 12.48 9.80
C ALA A 14 7.18 12.34 11.31
N ASP A 15 6.13 12.03 12.06
CA ASP A 15 6.26 11.58 13.45
C ASP A 15 6.59 10.08 13.53
N GLU A 16 6.77 9.57 14.75
CA GLU A 16 7.17 8.18 14.98
C GLU A 16 6.08 7.20 14.50
N ASP A 17 4.81 7.52 14.71
CA ASP A 17 3.67 6.69 14.31
C ASP A 17 3.56 6.64 12.76
N GLU A 18 3.72 7.78 12.09
CA GLU A 18 3.76 7.89 10.62
C GLU A 18 4.98 7.15 10.03
N LEU A 19 6.12 7.16 10.72
CA LEU A 19 7.31 6.37 10.32
C LEU A 19 7.06 4.87 10.44
N GLU A 20 6.44 4.41 11.53
CA GLU A 20 6.06 3.00 11.68
C GLU A 20 5.01 2.59 10.65
N ARG A 21 4.01 3.44 10.40
CA ARG A 21 3.01 3.23 9.36
C ARG A 21 3.66 3.12 7.98
N THR A 22 4.63 3.98 7.68
CA THR A 22 5.40 3.93 6.43
C THR A 22 6.17 2.62 6.30
N LYS A 23 6.87 2.18 7.35
CA LYS A 23 7.56 0.87 7.37
C LYS A 23 6.61 -0.28 7.08
N PHE A 24 5.42 -0.25 7.71
CA PHE A 24 4.38 -1.24 7.49
C PHE A 24 3.90 -1.26 6.03
N LEU A 25 3.57 -0.10 5.47
CA LEU A 25 3.09 0.04 4.09
C LEU A 25 4.14 -0.37 3.06
N LEU A 26 5.40 0.03 3.24
CA LEU A 26 6.52 -0.40 2.40
C LEU A 26 6.69 -1.93 2.44
N GLY A 27 6.58 -2.55 3.62
CA GLY A 27 6.62 -4.00 3.78
C GLY A 27 5.46 -4.73 3.08
N LYS A 28 4.30 -4.07 2.94
CA LYS A 28 3.11 -4.60 2.26
C LYS A 28 3.03 -4.25 0.78
N TYR A 29 3.93 -3.40 0.27
CA TYR A 29 3.88 -2.88 -1.09
C TYR A 29 3.73 -3.99 -2.14
N LYS A 30 4.60 -5.00 -2.09
CA LYS A 30 4.56 -6.10 -3.05
C LYS A 30 3.25 -6.90 -2.98
N SER A 31 2.72 -7.13 -1.77
CA SER A 31 1.44 -7.80 -1.58
C SER A 31 0.27 -6.98 -2.13
N MET A 32 0.28 -5.66 -1.93
CA MET A 32 -0.74 -4.77 -2.52
C MET A 32 -0.69 -4.82 -4.05
N MET A 33 0.50 -4.78 -4.65
CA MET A 33 0.67 -4.91 -6.10
C MET A 33 0.17 -6.24 -6.64
N LEU A 34 0.41 -7.35 -5.93
CA LEU A 34 -0.09 -8.67 -6.33
C LEU A 34 -1.63 -8.73 -6.27
N LEU A 35 -2.25 -8.12 -5.26
CA LEU A 35 -3.72 -8.07 -5.15
C LEU A 35 -4.35 -7.16 -6.21
N ILE A 36 -3.67 -6.06 -6.58
CA ILE A 36 -4.08 -5.22 -7.71
C ILE A 36 -4.05 -6.03 -9.01
N ALA A 37 -2.94 -6.71 -9.28
CA ALA A 37 -2.80 -7.55 -10.48
C ALA A 37 -3.84 -8.67 -10.53
N ASP A 38 -4.04 -9.38 -9.41
CA ASP A 38 -5.07 -10.42 -9.29
C ASP A 38 -6.47 -9.86 -9.56
N TYR A 39 -6.80 -8.68 -9.03
CA TYR A 39 -8.08 -8.05 -9.30
C TYR A 39 -8.23 -7.66 -10.78
N GLU A 40 -7.21 -7.07 -11.39
CA GLU A 40 -7.20 -6.66 -12.80
C GLU A 40 -7.32 -7.86 -13.76
N GLU A 41 -6.62 -8.95 -13.48
CA GLU A 41 -6.64 -10.17 -14.29
C GLU A 41 -7.98 -10.92 -14.16
N ASN A 42 -8.56 -10.95 -12.96
CA ASN A 42 -9.80 -11.68 -12.69
C ASN A 42 -11.07 -10.80 -12.75
N THR A 43 -10.96 -9.56 -13.27
CA THR A 43 -12.13 -8.65 -13.36
C THR A 43 -13.25 -9.23 -14.22
N ALA A 44 -12.90 -9.97 -15.29
CA ALA A 44 -13.87 -10.61 -16.18
C ALA A 44 -14.64 -11.74 -15.47
N ASP A 45 -13.95 -12.56 -14.69
CA ASP A 45 -14.56 -13.66 -13.93
C ASP A 45 -15.49 -13.12 -12.84
N LEU A 46 -15.10 -12.02 -12.18
CA LEU A 46 -15.96 -11.30 -11.23
C LEU A 46 -17.26 -10.79 -11.88
N GLN A 47 -17.19 -10.25 -13.09
CA GLN A 47 -18.38 -9.82 -13.84
C GLN A 47 -19.28 -11.00 -14.20
N GLN A 48 -18.69 -12.13 -14.61
CA GLN A 48 -19.44 -13.34 -14.97
C GLN A 48 -20.16 -13.96 -13.77
N VAL A 49 -19.52 -14.02 -12.60
CA VAL A 49 -20.18 -14.45 -11.34
C VAL A 49 -21.37 -13.54 -10.99
N GLY A 50 -21.25 -12.23 -11.23
CA GLY A 50 -22.35 -11.28 -11.03
C GLY A 50 -23.53 -11.54 -11.96
N ILE A 51 -23.25 -11.83 -13.24
CA ILE A 51 -24.26 -12.17 -14.25
C ILE A 51 -24.92 -13.51 -13.95
N ASP A 52 -24.15 -14.55 -13.60
CA ASP A 52 -24.68 -15.88 -13.30
C ASP A 52 -25.55 -15.86 -12.03
N GLY A 53 -25.16 -15.07 -11.03
CA GLY A 53 -26.00 -14.78 -9.85
C GLY A 53 -27.30 -14.04 -10.21
N GLU A 54 -27.27 -13.13 -11.18
CA GLU A 54 -28.45 -12.43 -11.69
C GLU A 54 -29.36 -13.30 -12.57
N VAL A 55 -28.79 -14.17 -13.41
CA VAL A 55 -29.53 -15.11 -14.25
C VAL A 55 -30.21 -16.17 -13.38
N ALA A 56 -29.55 -16.64 -12.31
CA ALA A 56 -30.16 -17.52 -11.31
C ALA A 56 -31.43 -16.91 -10.68
N ARG A 57 -31.50 -15.58 -10.49
CA ARG A 57 -32.72 -14.87 -10.02
C ARG A 57 -33.93 -15.05 -10.95
N ARG A 58 -33.71 -15.18 -12.26
CA ARG A 58 -34.81 -15.26 -13.25
C ARG A 58 -35.40 -16.65 -13.34
N ILE A 59 -34.66 -17.67 -12.93
CA ILE A 59 -35.02 -19.08 -13.12
C ILE A 59 -35.70 -19.66 -11.88
N ASP A 60 -35.33 -19.23 -10.66
CA ASP A 60 -35.84 -19.83 -9.43
C ASP A 60 -36.30 -18.78 -8.41
N GLN A 61 -37.59 -18.83 -8.04
CA GLN A 61 -38.31 -17.78 -7.32
C GLN A 61 -38.39 -18.04 -5.80
N ASP A 62 -37.37 -18.66 -5.20
CA ASP A 62 -37.36 -19.06 -3.79
C ASP A 62 -36.52 -18.13 -2.88
N ALA A 63 -37.10 -17.77 -1.74
CA ALA A 63 -36.68 -16.71 -0.82
C ALA A 63 -35.29 -16.89 -0.15
N LEU A 64 -34.61 -18.03 -0.31
CA LEU A 64 -33.33 -18.33 0.32
C LEU A 64 -32.10 -17.72 -0.40
N GLN A 65 -32.27 -17.24 -1.64
CA GLN A 65 -31.18 -16.70 -2.48
C GLN A 65 -31.00 -15.17 -2.39
N ALA A 66 -31.95 -14.45 -1.79
CA ALA A 66 -31.87 -13.00 -1.61
C ALA A 66 -30.69 -12.58 -0.72
N ASP A 67 -30.47 -13.30 0.40
CA ASP A 67 -29.34 -13.03 1.32
C ASP A 67 -27.97 -13.35 0.69
N LYS A 68 -27.89 -14.43 -0.11
CA LYS A 68 -26.63 -14.81 -0.77
C LYS A 68 -26.21 -13.82 -1.86
N THR A 69 -27.19 -13.24 -2.57
CA THR A 69 -26.95 -12.24 -3.62
C THR A 69 -26.57 -10.89 -3.03
N ALA A 70 -27.23 -10.46 -1.95
CA ALA A 70 -26.84 -9.25 -1.22
C ALA A 70 -25.40 -9.35 -0.70
N ASN A 71 -25.02 -10.50 -0.14
CA ASN A 71 -23.65 -10.76 0.32
C ASN A 71 -22.61 -10.74 -0.82
N ALA A 72 -22.97 -11.24 -2.01
CA ALA A 72 -22.09 -11.23 -3.18
C ALA A 72 -21.86 -9.80 -3.72
N VAL A 73 -22.91 -8.98 -3.80
CA VAL A 73 -22.80 -7.57 -4.22
C VAL A 73 -21.96 -6.77 -3.23
N ILE A 74 -22.21 -6.93 -1.92
CA ILE A 74 -21.43 -6.29 -0.85
C ILE A 74 -19.95 -6.71 -0.94
N LEU A 75 -19.67 -7.99 -1.24
CA LEU A 75 -18.31 -8.48 -1.40
C LEU A 75 -17.61 -7.85 -2.61
N MET A 76 -18.29 -7.75 -3.76
CA MET A 76 -17.75 -7.11 -4.96
C MET A 76 -17.47 -5.62 -4.73
N GLU A 77 -18.37 -4.90 -4.06
CA GLU A 77 -18.18 -3.50 -3.70
C GLU A 77 -16.97 -3.33 -2.76
N LYS A 78 -16.85 -4.21 -1.76
CA LYS A 78 -15.71 -4.21 -0.84
C LYS A 78 -14.40 -4.49 -1.57
N GLN A 79 -14.37 -5.46 -2.47
CA GLN A 79 -13.19 -5.77 -3.29
C GLN A 79 -12.77 -4.58 -4.15
N ARG A 80 -13.74 -3.95 -4.83
CA ARG A 80 -13.48 -2.73 -5.62
C ARG A 80 -12.95 -1.60 -4.76
N TRP A 81 -13.51 -1.39 -3.56
CA TRP A 81 -13.04 -0.37 -2.63
C TRP A 81 -11.59 -0.64 -2.19
N VAL A 82 -11.27 -1.88 -1.81
CA VAL A 82 -9.89 -2.28 -1.46
C VAL A 82 -8.93 -2.06 -2.62
N TYR A 83 -9.34 -2.41 -3.84
CA TYR A 83 -8.55 -2.20 -5.05
C TYR A 83 -8.21 -0.71 -5.27
N GLU A 84 -9.19 0.19 -5.20
CA GLU A 84 -8.97 1.62 -5.39
C GLU A 84 -8.04 2.20 -4.30
N GLN A 85 -8.22 1.77 -3.04
CA GLN A 85 -7.35 2.16 -1.93
C GLN A 85 -5.91 1.70 -2.16
N TYR A 86 -5.71 0.44 -2.54
CA TYR A 86 -4.36 -0.09 -2.79
C TYR A 86 -3.70 0.57 -3.99
N ARG A 87 -4.46 0.89 -5.03
CA ARG A 87 -3.95 1.65 -6.18
C ARG A 87 -3.51 3.06 -5.78
N LEU A 88 -4.27 3.73 -4.92
CA LEU A 88 -3.87 5.03 -4.35
C LEU A 88 -2.59 4.90 -3.51
N TYR A 89 -2.52 3.91 -2.62
CA TYR A 89 -1.39 3.73 -1.71
C TYR A 89 -0.12 3.39 -2.49
N THR A 90 -0.17 2.37 -3.35
CA THR A 90 0.98 1.92 -4.14
C THR A 90 1.50 3.02 -5.06
N SER A 91 0.63 3.78 -5.73
CA SER A 91 1.06 4.90 -6.60
C SER A 91 1.68 6.05 -5.80
N THR A 92 1.21 6.32 -4.60
CA THR A 92 1.75 7.37 -3.74
C THR A 92 3.09 6.95 -3.13
N ILE A 93 3.20 5.71 -2.65
CA ILE A 93 4.45 5.12 -2.17
C ILE A 93 5.52 5.12 -3.27
N LEU A 94 5.18 4.69 -4.49
CA LEU A 94 6.13 4.65 -5.59
C LEU A 94 6.64 6.06 -5.96
N ARG A 95 5.76 7.06 -5.94
CA ARG A 95 6.15 8.47 -6.11
C ARG A 95 7.09 8.94 -5.00
N ALA A 96 6.77 8.63 -3.75
CA ALA A 96 7.60 8.99 -2.60
C ALA A 96 9.00 8.35 -2.66
N VAL A 97 9.09 7.07 -3.04
CA VAL A 97 10.38 6.39 -3.27
C VAL A 97 11.15 7.04 -4.43
N GLY A 98 10.46 7.44 -5.49
CA GLY A 98 11.06 8.14 -6.63
C GLY A 98 11.71 9.48 -6.27
N LEU A 99 11.22 10.14 -5.20
CA LEU A 99 11.66 11.45 -4.72
C LEU A 99 12.79 11.39 -3.69
N ILE A 100 13.22 10.20 -3.26
CA ILE A 100 14.41 10.04 -2.41
C ILE A 100 15.62 10.62 -3.16
N GLN A 101 16.32 11.57 -2.53
CA GLN A 101 17.46 12.28 -3.13
C GLN A 101 18.78 11.49 -3.06
N ASP A 102 18.95 10.71 -1.99
CA ASP A 102 20.12 9.87 -1.81
C ASP A 102 19.96 8.59 -2.63
N GLU A 103 20.78 8.43 -3.67
CA GLU A 103 20.68 7.30 -4.60
C GLU A 103 20.99 5.94 -3.94
N ASP A 104 21.85 5.89 -2.93
CA ASP A 104 22.12 4.65 -2.18
C ASP A 104 20.90 4.28 -1.32
N ALA A 105 20.28 5.28 -0.68
CA ALA A 105 19.06 5.07 0.10
C ALA A 105 17.88 4.67 -0.79
N LYS A 106 17.74 5.33 -1.94
CA LYS A 106 16.73 5.03 -2.95
C LYS A 106 16.90 3.63 -3.50
N GLY A 107 18.12 3.26 -3.91
CA GLY A 107 18.44 1.93 -4.39
C GLY A 107 18.15 0.85 -3.35
N ALA A 108 18.53 1.09 -2.09
CA ALA A 108 18.28 0.15 -0.99
C ALA A 108 16.77 -0.05 -0.72
N VAL A 109 15.98 1.03 -0.69
CA VAL A 109 14.52 0.98 -0.49
C VAL A 109 13.82 0.33 -1.68
N GLN A 110 14.20 0.69 -2.91
CA GLN A 110 13.63 0.13 -4.13
C GLN A 110 13.84 -1.39 -4.20
N HIS A 111 15.08 -1.83 -4.01
CA HIS A 111 15.41 -3.25 -4.05
C HIS A 111 14.71 -4.02 -2.92
N ARG A 112 14.66 -3.46 -1.70
CA ARG A 112 14.05 -4.14 -0.54
C ARG A 112 12.52 -4.24 -0.63
N PHE A 113 11.84 -3.17 -1.02
CA PHE A 113 10.38 -3.05 -0.85
C PHE A 113 9.61 -3.04 -2.17
N ILE A 114 10.10 -2.35 -3.19
CA ILE A 114 9.41 -2.22 -4.48
C ILE A 114 9.58 -3.50 -5.29
N GLU A 115 10.81 -4.01 -5.38
CA GLU A 115 11.11 -5.28 -6.03
C GLU A 115 10.68 -6.48 -5.15
N GLY A 116 10.66 -6.29 -3.82
CA GLY A 116 10.11 -7.24 -2.86
C GLY A 116 11.13 -8.24 -2.30
N HIS A 117 12.43 -7.94 -2.39
CA HIS A 117 13.48 -8.81 -1.87
C HIS A 117 13.54 -8.85 -0.35
N MET A 118 13.99 -9.96 0.22
CA MET A 118 14.25 -10.08 1.65
C MET A 118 15.49 -9.26 2.05
N PHE A 119 15.57 -8.85 3.32
CA PHE A 119 16.72 -8.08 3.82
C PHE A 119 18.06 -8.79 3.59
N LYS A 120 18.11 -10.13 3.72
CA LYS A 120 19.32 -10.91 3.45
C LYS A 120 19.77 -10.80 1.99
N GLU A 121 18.82 -10.81 1.06
CA GLU A 121 19.08 -10.66 -0.38
C GLU A 121 19.55 -9.24 -0.69
N THR A 122 18.92 -8.23 -0.06
CA THR A 122 19.36 -6.83 -0.16
C THR A 122 20.79 -6.66 0.30
N VAL A 123 21.16 -7.25 1.44
CA VAL A 123 22.55 -7.22 1.93
C VAL A 123 23.51 -7.85 0.93
N LEU A 124 23.16 -9.02 0.40
CA LEU A 124 23.98 -9.73 -0.57
C LEU A 124 24.18 -8.93 -1.87
N PHE A 125 23.14 -8.24 -2.33
CA PHE A 125 23.17 -7.41 -3.53
C PHE A 125 24.15 -6.23 -3.39
N PHE A 126 24.10 -5.51 -2.26
CA PHE A 126 24.92 -4.31 -2.05
C PHE A 126 26.30 -4.57 -1.40
N ARG A 127 26.65 -5.82 -1.07
CA ARG A 127 27.84 -6.18 -0.28
C ARG A 127 29.18 -5.65 -0.81
N HIS A 128 29.29 -5.42 -2.12
CA HIS A 128 30.54 -4.96 -2.75
C HIS A 128 30.71 -3.44 -2.71
N GLY A 129 29.62 -2.69 -2.43
CA GLY A 129 29.64 -1.23 -2.33
C GLY A 129 29.37 -0.72 -0.92
N MET A 130 28.71 -1.51 -0.05
CA MET A 130 28.31 -1.09 1.29
C MET A 130 28.43 -2.22 2.30
N SER A 131 28.77 -1.86 3.55
CA SER A 131 28.68 -2.78 4.70
C SER A 131 27.21 -3.01 5.11
N ASP A 132 26.93 -4.14 5.78
CA ASP A 132 25.61 -4.44 6.35
C ASP A 132 25.02 -3.29 7.19
N SER A 133 25.87 -2.65 8.02
CA SER A 133 25.46 -1.50 8.84
C SER A 133 25.09 -0.28 7.99
N THR A 134 25.83 -0.03 6.92
CA THR A 134 25.55 1.05 5.97
C THR A 134 24.25 0.79 5.22
N ILE A 135 24.01 -0.45 4.79
CA ILE A 135 22.78 -0.85 4.10
C ILE A 135 21.57 -0.65 5.02
N ARG A 136 21.64 -1.10 6.29
CA ARG A 136 20.56 -0.87 7.26
C ARG A 136 20.26 0.62 7.46
N ARG A 137 21.31 1.43 7.59
CA ARG A 137 21.18 2.87 7.73
C ARG A 137 20.54 3.50 6.49
N LYS A 138 20.97 3.11 5.29
CA LYS A 138 20.40 3.62 4.03
C LYS A 138 18.94 3.24 3.84
N ILE A 139 18.54 2.04 4.25
CA ILE A 139 17.12 1.65 4.29
C ILE A 139 16.34 2.53 5.28
N ALA A 140 16.89 2.82 6.46
CA ALA A 140 16.24 3.68 7.44
C ALA A 140 16.11 5.13 6.96
N GLU A 141 17.19 5.72 6.43
CA GLU A 141 17.21 7.07 5.84
C GLU A 141 16.22 7.18 4.67
N GLY A 142 16.18 6.18 3.80
CA GLY A 142 15.23 6.13 2.69
C GLY A 142 13.78 5.99 3.16
N THR A 143 13.53 5.17 4.19
CA THR A 143 12.19 5.02 4.79
C THR A 143 11.71 6.33 5.42
N GLU A 144 12.59 7.05 6.11
CA GLU A 144 12.29 8.36 6.68
C GLU A 144 11.98 9.40 5.60
N SER A 145 12.77 9.41 4.52
CA SER A 145 12.52 10.27 3.35
C SER A 145 11.15 9.99 2.70
N VAL A 146 10.77 8.72 2.59
CA VAL A 146 9.44 8.32 2.11
C VAL A 146 8.36 8.84 3.05
N ALA A 147 8.49 8.63 4.36
CA ALA A 147 7.49 9.06 5.34
C ALA A 147 7.28 10.59 5.31
N ASN A 148 8.37 11.35 5.27
CA ASN A 148 8.32 12.81 5.13
C ASN A 148 7.58 13.21 3.85
N THR A 149 7.86 12.54 2.74
CA THR A 149 7.18 12.80 1.46
C THR A 149 5.70 12.45 1.50
N LEU A 150 5.32 11.33 2.13
CA LEU A 150 3.93 10.95 2.33
C LEU A 150 3.17 11.97 3.17
N LYS A 151 3.81 12.49 4.23
CA LYS A 151 3.23 13.57 5.03
C LYS A 151 3.00 14.84 4.23
N LEU A 152 3.98 15.26 3.44
CA LEU A 152 3.85 16.42 2.54
C LEU A 152 2.73 16.25 1.51
N MET A 153 2.46 15.01 1.08
CA MET A 153 1.35 14.70 0.16
C MET A 153 -0.02 14.64 0.85
N GLY A 154 -0.10 14.84 2.17
CA GLY A 154 -1.33 14.70 2.95
C GLY A 154 -1.83 13.26 3.03
N PHE A 155 -0.94 12.28 2.88
CA PHE A 155 -1.30 10.86 2.85
C PHE A 155 -1.92 10.40 4.18
N PHE A 156 -1.29 10.74 5.31
CA PHE A 156 -1.72 10.26 6.64
C PHE A 156 -3.04 10.87 7.12
N GLU A 157 -3.39 12.08 6.66
CA GLU A 157 -4.69 12.69 6.93
C GLU A 157 -5.83 11.90 6.30
N ARG A 158 -5.59 11.31 5.11
CA ARG A 158 -6.55 10.47 4.40
C ARG A 158 -6.57 9.04 4.92
N ASP A 159 -5.40 8.50 5.27
CA ASP A 159 -5.26 7.16 5.86
C ASP A 159 -6.02 7.09 7.20
N ASN A 160 -5.92 8.11 8.05
CA ASN A 160 -6.62 8.14 9.35
C ASN A 160 -8.13 8.46 9.27
N ALA A 161 -8.63 8.90 8.12
CA ALA A 161 -10.03 9.33 7.97
C ALA A 161 -11.02 8.19 7.68
N GLU A 162 -10.55 6.98 7.37
CA GLU A 162 -11.38 5.87 6.87
C GLU A 162 -11.25 4.55 7.65
N PHE A 163 -10.80 4.58 8.92
CA PHE A 163 -10.78 3.40 9.82
C PHE A 163 -11.81 3.47 10.95
#